data_AF-A0A1Z5KA86-F1
#
_entry.id   AF-A0A1Z5KA86-F1
#
_cell.length_a   1.000
_cell.length_b   1.000
_cell.length_c   1.000
_cell.angle_alpha   90.00
_cell.angle_beta   90.00
_cell.angle_gamma   90.00
#
_symmetry.space_group_name_H-M   'P 1'
#
loop_
_entity.id
_entity.type
_entity.pdbx_description
1 polymer ?
#
loop_
_entity_poly.entity_id
_entity_poly.type
_entity_poly.pdbx_seq_one_letter_code
_entity_poly.pdbx_strand_id
1 'polypeptide(L)'
;MIICGFVSEYFSVENEEDYTTEQMQHFRLVLISQNRNDELNNTRRLILGDQAHDRVLTFTTSFSNEVLESWKVVKKSLSEMTDPSAKLDLLFAYSYNLGLFESWMEDNEGGMEKLVQELASAWKSLLNNHSDEELGWDCRYTKPGMLEFLDMFKHRIGRVPDYCSIGEFNFQ
;
A
#
# COMPACT_ATOMS: atom_id res chain seq x y z
N MET A 1 -13.46 -12.74 8.26
CA MET A 1 -12.44 -12.84 7.21
C MET A 1 -12.87 -11.92 6.08
N ILE A 2 -12.23 -10.75 5.97
CA ILE A 2 -12.45 -9.86 4.83
C ILE A 2 -11.47 -10.30 3.76
N ILE A 3 -11.96 -10.65 2.58
CA ILE A 3 -11.13 -10.95 1.41
C ILE A 3 -10.98 -9.61 0.67
N CYS A 4 -9.78 -9.04 0.71
CA CYS A 4 -9.43 -8.00 -0.26
C CYS A 4 -8.91 -8.71 -1.51
N GLY A 5 -9.70 -8.68 -2.58
CA GLY A 5 -9.27 -9.11 -3.90
C GLY A 5 -8.54 -7.95 -4.59
N PHE A 6 -7.31 -8.20 -5.04
CA PHE A 6 -6.67 -7.32 -6.01
C PHE A 6 -6.99 -7.86 -7.39
N VAL A 7 -7.64 -7.05 -8.22
CA VAL A 7 -7.80 -7.32 -9.66
C VAL A 7 -6.76 -6.47 -10.37
N SER A 8 -5.85 -7.12 -11.10
CA SER A 8 -4.77 -6.47 -11.86
C SER A 8 -5.29 -5.63 -13.05
N GLU A 9 -6.59 -5.66 -13.34
CA GLU A 9 -7.19 -5.03 -14.50
C GLU A 9 -8.50 -4.33 -14.11
N TYR A 10 -8.66 -3.06 -14.52
CA TYR A 10 -9.90 -2.31 -14.40
C TYR A 10 -10.96 -2.97 -15.30
N PHE A 11 -11.89 -3.72 -14.70
CA PHE A 11 -13.11 -4.16 -15.38
C PHE A 11 -14.31 -3.40 -14.82
N SER A 12 -15.04 -2.70 -15.70
CA SER A 12 -16.33 -2.10 -15.38
C SER A 12 -17.33 -3.21 -15.01
N VAL A 13 -17.95 -3.07 -13.85
CA VAL A 13 -18.98 -4.00 -13.35
C VAL A 13 -20.27 -3.76 -14.12
N GLU A 14 -20.33 -4.27 -15.33
CA GLU A 14 -21.57 -4.51 -16.06
C GLU A 14 -21.50 -5.93 -16.63
N ASN A 15 -21.97 -6.89 -15.81
CA ASN A 15 -22.58 -8.19 -16.14
C ASN A 15 -22.14 -9.30 -15.17
N GLU A 16 -23.12 -10.02 -14.62
CA GLU A 16 -22.95 -11.30 -13.93
C GLU A 16 -22.54 -12.40 -14.93
N GLU A 17 -21.37 -12.27 -15.56
CA GLU A 17 -20.79 -13.35 -16.37
C GLU A 17 -19.81 -14.16 -15.52
N ASP A 18 -19.97 -15.49 -15.60
CA ASP A 18 -19.09 -16.48 -14.96
C ASP A 18 -17.62 -16.20 -15.33
N TYR A 19 -16.81 -15.77 -14.35
CA TYR A 19 -15.38 -15.55 -14.54
C TYR A 19 -14.70 -16.80 -15.13
N THR A 20 -13.94 -16.64 -16.22
CA THR A 20 -13.25 -17.76 -16.85
C THR A 20 -12.14 -18.30 -15.94
N THR A 21 -11.74 -19.55 -16.17
CA THR A 21 -10.63 -20.16 -15.41
C THR A 21 -9.33 -19.35 -15.59
N GLU A 22 -9.10 -18.75 -16.77
CA GLU A 22 -7.98 -17.84 -16.99
C GLU A 22 -8.10 -16.56 -16.15
N GLN A 23 -9.28 -15.94 -16.07
CA GLN A 23 -9.49 -14.74 -15.24
C GLN A 23 -9.29 -15.04 -13.74
N MET A 24 -9.75 -16.20 -13.28
CA MET A 24 -9.55 -16.68 -11.91
C MET A 24 -8.07 -16.87 -11.56
N GLN A 25 -7.19 -17.13 -12.53
CA GLN A 25 -5.74 -17.25 -12.30
C GLN A 25 -5.05 -15.90 -12.01
N HIS A 26 -5.70 -14.78 -12.36
CA HIS A 26 -5.18 -13.43 -12.09
C HIS A 26 -5.65 -12.88 -10.75
N PHE A 27 -6.62 -13.52 -10.09
CA PHE A 27 -7.02 -13.11 -8.75
C PHE A 27 -5.90 -13.37 -7.76
N ARG A 28 -5.63 -12.34 -6.96
CA ARG A 28 -4.77 -12.44 -5.79
C ARG A 28 -5.61 -12.18 -4.55
N LEU A 29 -5.45 -13.06 -3.57
CA LEU A 29 -6.19 -13.02 -2.31
C LEU A 29 -5.23 -12.60 -1.21
N VAL A 30 -5.48 -11.45 -0.57
CA VAL A 30 -4.79 -11.07 0.65
C VAL A 30 -5.74 -11.30 1.82
N LEU A 31 -5.36 -12.20 2.74
CA LEU A 31 -6.16 -12.44 3.93
C LEU A 31 -5.99 -11.27 4.90
N ILE A 32 -7.09 -10.55 5.14
CA ILE A 32 -7.10 -9.43 6.08
C ILE A 32 -7.46 -9.98 7.47
N SER A 33 -6.45 -10.05 8.34
CA SER A 33 -6.63 -10.28 9.77
C SER A 33 -7.32 -9.08 10.42
N GLN A 34 -7.80 -9.23 11.66
CA GLN A 34 -8.36 -8.10 12.39
C GLN A 34 -7.31 -6.98 12.54
N ASN A 35 -6.06 -7.34 12.87
CA ASN A 35 -4.97 -6.39 13.00
C ASN A 35 -4.70 -5.63 11.70
N ARG A 36 -4.64 -6.31 10.55
CA ARG A 36 -4.50 -5.66 9.23
C ARG A 36 -5.67 -4.72 8.94
N ASN A 37 -6.89 -5.12 9.26
CA ASN A 37 -8.06 -4.27 9.07
C ASN A 37 -8.00 -3.02 9.96
N ASP A 38 -7.54 -3.17 11.19
CA ASP A 38 -7.39 -2.05 12.12
C ASP A 38 -6.30 -1.10 11.62
N GLU A 39 -5.16 -1.62 11.15
CA GLU A 39 -4.09 -0.82 10.54
C GLU A 39 -4.53 -0.14 9.25
N LEU A 40 -5.33 -0.80 8.40
CA LEU A 40 -5.91 -0.19 7.19
C LEU A 40 -6.76 1.03 7.54
N ASN A 41 -7.55 0.95 8.62
CA ASN A 41 -8.37 2.07 9.08
C ASN A 41 -7.53 3.15 9.77
N ASN A 42 -6.52 2.77 10.55
CA ASN A 42 -5.65 3.71 11.27
C ASN A 42 -4.81 4.52 10.28
N THR A 43 -4.17 3.86 9.33
CA THR A 43 -3.36 4.52 8.30
C THR A 43 -4.21 5.35 7.34
N ARG A 44 -5.45 4.92 7.01
CA ARG A 44 -6.41 5.76 6.28
C ARG A 44 -6.68 7.07 7.00
N ARG A 45 -6.98 7.01 8.31
CA ARG A 45 -7.20 8.21 9.13
C ARG A 45 -5.96 9.08 9.23
N LEU A 46 -4.79 8.46 9.30
CA LEU A 46 -3.52 9.17 9.36
C LEU A 46 -3.22 9.95 8.07
N ILE A 47 -3.53 9.37 6.91
CA ILE A 47 -3.30 9.99 5.59
C ILE A 47 -4.37 11.04 5.27
N LEU A 48 -5.65 10.72 5.47
CA LEU A 48 -6.76 11.58 5.05
C LEU A 48 -7.21 12.59 6.10
N GLY A 49 -6.72 12.48 7.34
CA GLY A 49 -7.16 13.31 8.46
C GLY A 49 -8.68 13.29 8.64
N ASP A 50 -9.27 14.47 8.69
CA ASP A 50 -10.72 14.66 8.89
C ASP A 50 -11.57 14.08 7.75
N GLN A 51 -11.00 13.93 6.55
CA GLN A 51 -11.72 13.39 5.37
C GLN A 51 -11.81 11.86 5.38
N ALA A 52 -11.24 11.16 6.38
CA ALA A 52 -11.13 9.71 6.36
C ALA A 52 -12.46 8.96 6.20
N HIS A 53 -13.58 9.56 6.65
CA HIS A 53 -14.93 9.00 6.57
C HIS A 53 -15.85 9.77 5.62
N ASP A 54 -15.30 10.72 4.87
CA ASP A 54 -16.08 11.51 3.92
C ASP A 54 -16.47 10.67 2.70
N ARG A 55 -17.67 10.96 2.18
CA ARG A 55 -18.18 10.32 0.96
C ARG A 55 -17.49 10.84 -0.30
N VAL A 56 -16.97 12.06 -0.23
CA VAL A 56 -16.27 12.74 -1.33
C VAL A 56 -14.99 13.29 -0.74
N LEU A 57 -13.85 12.81 -1.25
CA LEU A 57 -12.53 13.30 -0.85
C LEU A 57 -12.17 14.52 -1.71
N THR A 58 -11.53 15.51 -1.10
CA THR A 58 -11.06 16.70 -1.80
C THR A 58 -9.59 16.87 -1.51
N PHE A 59 -8.76 16.52 -2.49
CA PHE A 59 -7.32 16.71 -2.42
C PHE A 59 -6.96 18.11 -2.89
N THR A 60 -6.14 18.79 -2.09
CA THR A 60 -5.50 20.06 -2.43
C THR A 60 -4.03 19.80 -2.78
N THR A 61 -3.34 20.79 -3.35
CA THR A 61 -1.89 20.70 -3.64
C THR A 61 -1.07 20.39 -2.38
N SER A 62 -1.60 20.67 -1.19
CA SER A 62 -0.97 20.35 0.10
C SER A 62 -1.07 18.87 0.50
N PHE A 63 -1.84 18.03 -0.21
CA PHE A 63 -2.04 16.63 0.18
C PHE A 63 -0.72 15.84 0.19
N SER A 64 0.22 16.16 -0.72
CA SER A 64 1.55 15.53 -0.69
C SER A 64 2.31 15.83 0.61
N ASN A 65 2.12 17.02 1.20
CA ASN A 65 2.74 17.38 2.48
C ASN A 65 2.11 16.58 3.64
N GLU A 66 0.80 16.37 3.62
CA GLU A 66 0.11 15.52 4.60
C GLU A 66 0.63 14.08 4.52
N VAL A 67 0.84 13.56 3.30
CA VAL A 67 1.47 12.26 3.08
C VAL A 67 2.90 12.21 3.63
N LEU A 68 3.73 13.26 3.45
CA LEU A 68 5.07 13.32 4.07
C LEU A 68 5.03 13.30 5.60
N GLU A 69 4.13 14.06 6.22
CA GLU A 69 3.99 14.06 7.68
C GLU A 69 3.48 12.71 8.19
N SER A 70 2.53 12.09 7.48
CA SER A 70 2.02 10.75 7.82
C SER A 70 3.14 9.70 7.77
N TRP A 71 4.05 9.79 6.78
CA TRP A 71 5.20 8.89 6.68
C TRP A 71 6.14 9.03 7.88
N LYS A 72 6.39 10.24 8.38
CA LYS A 72 7.23 10.43 9.58
C LYS A 72 6.65 9.70 10.79
N VAL A 73 5.33 9.74 10.94
CA VAL A 73 4.63 9.02 12.02
C VAL A 73 4.78 7.51 11.84
N VAL A 74 4.49 6.98 10.64
CA VAL A 74 4.64 5.55 10.35
C VAL A 74 6.07 5.07 10.53
N LYS A 75 7.05 5.81 10.02
CA LYS A 75 8.47 5.48 10.17
C LYS A 75 8.89 5.41 11.64
N LYS A 76 8.41 6.35 12.47
CA LYS A 76 8.64 6.31 13.90
C LYS A 76 8.02 5.06 14.53
N SER A 77 6.75 4.76 14.23
CA SER A 77 6.07 3.56 14.73
C SER A 77 6.81 2.27 14.32
N LEU A 78 7.24 2.16 13.07
CA LEU A 78 8.03 1.01 12.58
C LEU A 78 9.35 0.83 13.35
N SER A 79 9.99 1.93 13.76
CA SER A 79 11.23 1.89 14.54
C SER A 79 11.02 1.47 16.01
N GLU A 80 9.83 1.72 16.56
CA GLU A 80 9.46 1.40 17.94
C GLU A 80 8.89 -0.02 18.06
N MET A 81 8.34 -0.56 16.97
CA MET A 81 7.82 -1.93 16.91
C MET A 81 8.97 -2.97 16.93
N THR A 82 8.76 -4.05 17.68
CA THR A 82 9.69 -5.19 17.72
C THR A 82 9.17 -6.39 16.95
N ASP A 83 7.85 -6.56 16.88
CA ASP A 83 7.20 -7.68 16.18
C ASP A 83 7.20 -7.49 14.64
N PRO A 84 7.85 -8.38 13.88
CA PRO A 84 7.86 -8.31 12.41
C PRO A 84 6.47 -8.45 11.78
N SER A 85 5.58 -9.25 12.37
CA SER A 85 4.21 -9.40 11.84
C SER A 85 3.42 -8.10 11.98
N ALA A 86 3.55 -7.39 13.11
CA ALA A 86 2.94 -6.08 13.29
C ALA A 86 3.52 -5.02 12.32
N LYS A 87 4.84 -5.07 12.07
CA LYS A 87 5.48 -4.19 11.07
C LYS A 87 4.95 -4.44 9.67
N LEU A 88 4.77 -5.71 9.29
CA LEU A 88 4.18 -6.07 8.00
C LEU A 88 2.78 -5.49 7.86
N ASP A 89 1.94 -5.66 8.87
CA ASP A 89 0.56 -5.19 8.84
C ASP A 89 0.47 -3.66 8.71
N LEU A 90 1.26 -2.91 9.49
CA LEU A 90 1.34 -1.45 9.39
C LEU A 90 1.87 -1.00 8.02
N LEU A 91 2.97 -1.60 7.55
CA LEU A 91 3.61 -1.20 6.31
C LEU A 91 2.73 -1.51 5.09
N PHE A 92 2.08 -2.69 5.08
CA PHE A 92 1.08 -3.05 4.09
C PHE A 92 -0.10 -2.08 4.09
N ALA A 93 -0.68 -1.81 5.25
CA ALA A 93 -1.82 -0.91 5.37
C ALA A 93 -1.51 0.52 4.87
N TYR A 94 -0.33 1.03 5.22
CA TYR A 94 0.12 2.34 4.78
C TYR A 94 0.32 2.39 3.26
N SER A 95 1.08 1.44 2.69
CA SER A 95 1.29 1.37 1.24
C SER A 95 -0.02 1.19 0.47
N TYR A 96 -0.94 0.37 0.99
CA TYR A 96 -2.25 0.17 0.38
C TYR A 96 -3.04 1.48 0.26
N ASN A 97 -3.12 2.25 1.36
CA ASN A 97 -3.82 3.53 1.35
C ASN A 97 -3.12 4.56 0.44
N LEU A 98 -1.77 4.59 0.39
CA LEU A 98 -1.07 5.44 -0.57
C LEU A 98 -1.38 5.06 -2.02
N GLY A 99 -1.51 3.76 -2.31
CA GLY A 99 -1.90 3.28 -3.63
C GLY A 99 -3.36 3.56 -3.99
N LEU A 100 -4.22 3.75 -2.99
CA LEU A 100 -5.64 4.08 -3.17
C LEU A 100 -5.86 5.57 -3.45
N PHE A 101 -5.05 6.45 -2.84
CA PHE A 101 -5.18 7.91 -2.97
C PHE A 101 -4.02 8.49 -3.75
N GLU A 102 -3.96 8.24 -5.05
CA GLU A 102 -2.77 8.52 -5.87
C GLU A 102 -2.46 10.01 -6.10
N SER A 103 -3.32 10.94 -5.70
CA SER A 103 -3.13 12.38 -5.92
C SER A 103 -1.82 12.93 -5.37
N TRP A 104 -1.24 12.32 -4.33
CA TRP A 104 0.07 12.73 -3.79
C TRP A 104 1.24 12.50 -4.76
N MET A 105 1.05 11.67 -5.79
CA MET A 105 2.08 11.39 -6.79
C MET A 105 2.12 12.49 -7.86
N GLU A 106 0.94 12.87 -8.37
CA GLU A 106 0.80 13.77 -9.52
C GLU A 106 0.80 15.25 -9.13
N ASP A 107 0.15 15.58 -8.01
CA ASP A 107 0.03 16.95 -7.49
C ASP A 107 0.91 17.11 -6.26
N ASN A 108 2.23 17.00 -6.46
CA ASN A 108 3.20 17.03 -5.37
C ASN A 108 4.09 18.28 -5.36
N GLU A 109 4.36 18.78 -4.15
CA GLU A 109 5.20 19.95 -3.91
C GLU A 109 6.68 19.59 -3.65
N GLY A 110 7.09 18.37 -4.01
CA GLY A 110 8.45 17.84 -3.82
C GLY A 110 8.62 16.99 -2.56
N GLY A 111 9.80 16.37 -2.43
CA GLY A 111 10.15 15.49 -1.31
C GLY A 111 9.61 14.06 -1.40
N MET A 112 8.76 13.75 -2.39
CA MET A 112 8.20 12.41 -2.58
C MET A 112 9.26 11.35 -2.89
N GLU A 113 10.34 11.71 -3.61
CA GLU A 113 11.48 10.81 -3.85
C GLU A 113 12.01 10.20 -2.54
N LYS A 114 12.21 11.04 -1.52
CA LYS A 114 12.70 10.56 -0.23
C LYS A 114 11.70 9.62 0.44
N LEU A 115 10.41 9.94 0.40
CA LEU A 115 9.37 9.06 0.93
C LEU A 115 9.39 7.71 0.22
N VAL A 116 9.42 7.69 -1.11
CA VAL A 116 9.42 6.46 -1.92
C VAL A 116 10.66 5.62 -1.65
N GLN A 117 11.84 6.24 -1.60
CA GLN A 117 13.10 5.53 -1.27
C GLN A 117 13.07 4.94 0.14
N GLU A 118 12.59 5.69 1.13
CA GLU A 118 12.50 5.22 2.51
C GLU A 118 11.45 4.12 2.68
N LEU A 119 10.30 4.22 1.99
CA LEU A 119 9.26 3.21 1.98
C LEU A 119 9.76 1.92 1.32
N ALA A 120 10.45 2.03 0.18
CA ALA A 120 11.08 0.89 -0.49
C ALA A 120 12.13 0.21 0.40
N SER A 121 12.94 1.02 1.09
CA SER A 121 13.95 0.52 2.04
C SER A 121 13.31 -0.19 3.23
N ALA A 122 12.18 0.31 3.75
CA ALA A 122 11.45 -0.33 4.83
C ALA A 122 10.92 -1.71 4.41
N TRP A 123 10.31 -1.80 3.22
CA TRP A 123 9.85 -3.08 2.64
C TRP A 123 11.01 -4.04 2.44
N LYS A 124 12.07 -3.59 1.76
CA LYS A 124 13.25 -4.41 1.49
C LYS A 124 13.90 -4.94 2.77
N SER A 125 14.02 -4.10 3.80
CA SER A 125 14.55 -4.51 5.10
C SER A 125 13.65 -5.56 5.76
N LEU A 126 12.34 -5.34 5.77
CA LEU A 126 11.39 -6.26 6.38
C LEU A 126 11.39 -7.64 5.70
N LEU A 127 11.37 -7.66 4.37
CA LEU A 127 11.31 -8.88 3.57
C LEU A 127 12.62 -9.69 3.55
N ASN A 128 13.77 -9.02 3.68
CA ASN A 128 15.07 -9.70 3.64
C ASN A 128 15.56 -10.16 5.03
N ASN A 129 15.11 -9.53 6.11
CA ASN A 129 15.62 -9.80 7.46
C ASN A 129 14.74 -10.74 8.28
N HIS A 130 13.55 -11.10 7.79
CA HIS A 130 12.60 -11.93 8.52
C HIS A 130 12.10 -13.10 7.66
N SER A 131 11.89 -14.25 8.30
CA SER A 131 11.31 -15.42 7.66
C SER A 131 9.80 -15.26 7.43
N ASP A 132 9.23 -16.12 6.58
CA ASP A 132 7.79 -16.14 6.36
C ASP A 132 7.01 -16.42 7.65
N GLU A 133 7.55 -17.27 8.53
CA GLU A 133 6.96 -17.58 9.83
C GLU A 133 6.98 -16.36 10.76
N GLU A 134 8.07 -15.60 10.79
CA GLU A 134 8.18 -14.37 11.61
C GLU A 134 7.25 -13.26 11.12
N LEU A 135 7.05 -13.16 9.81
CA LEU A 135 6.12 -12.21 9.19
C LEU A 135 4.65 -12.58 9.40
N GLY A 136 4.35 -13.82 9.79
CA GLY A 136 3.00 -14.26 10.14
C GLY A 136 1.98 -14.18 8.99
N TRP A 137 2.45 -14.09 7.74
CA TRP A 137 1.59 -14.11 6.56
C TRP A 137 1.39 -15.54 6.05
N ASP A 138 0.22 -15.76 5.45
CA ASP A 138 -0.06 -17.03 4.79
C ASP A 138 0.73 -17.10 3.46
N CYS A 139 1.60 -18.10 3.32
CA CYS A 139 2.45 -18.27 2.14
C CYS A 139 1.68 -18.71 0.89
N ARG A 140 0.45 -19.20 1.04
CA ARG A 140 -0.35 -19.73 -0.07
C ARG A 140 -1.13 -18.62 -0.80
N TYR A 141 -1.58 -17.60 -0.07
CA TYR A 141 -2.48 -16.56 -0.55
C TYR A 141 -1.93 -15.16 -0.22
N THR A 142 -1.71 -14.87 1.06
CA THR A 142 -1.37 -13.50 1.51
C THR A 142 -0.02 -13.03 0.99
N LYS A 143 1.04 -13.83 1.12
CA LYS A 143 2.37 -13.49 0.59
C LYS A 143 2.34 -13.19 -0.91
N PRO A 144 1.88 -14.11 -1.79
CA PRO A 144 1.87 -13.81 -3.23
C PRO A 144 0.98 -12.60 -3.56
N GLY A 145 -0.13 -12.39 -2.84
CA GLY A 145 -0.98 -11.22 -3.07
C GLY A 145 -0.34 -9.90 -2.63
N MET A 146 0.37 -9.87 -1.50
CA MET A 146 1.11 -8.68 -1.05
C MET A 146 2.28 -8.36 -1.98
N LEU A 147 3.01 -9.38 -2.45
CA LEU A 147 4.12 -9.17 -3.40
C LEU A 147 3.62 -8.64 -4.75
N GLU A 148 2.53 -9.17 -5.29
CA GLU A 148 1.89 -8.63 -6.49
C GLU A 148 1.46 -7.18 -6.28
N PHE A 149 0.85 -6.87 -5.13
CA PHE A 149 0.49 -5.50 -4.78
C PHE A 149 1.71 -4.56 -4.80
N LEU A 150 2.85 -4.99 -4.26
CA LEU A 150 4.08 -4.19 -4.26
C LEU A 150 4.66 -4.00 -5.67
N ASP A 151 4.58 -5.01 -6.53
CA ASP A 151 4.98 -4.89 -7.94
C ASP A 151 4.03 -3.94 -8.70
N MET A 152 2.72 -4.02 -8.46
CA MET A 152 1.76 -3.07 -9.01
C MET A 152 2.04 -1.63 -8.51
N PHE A 153 2.35 -1.47 -7.23
CA PHE A 153 2.69 -0.18 -6.63
C PHE A 153 3.97 0.41 -7.24
N LYS A 154 5.00 -0.43 -7.41
CA LYS A 154 6.24 -0.09 -8.14
C LYS A 154 5.93 0.41 -9.55
N HIS A 155 5.08 -0.32 -10.28
CA HIS A 155 4.73 0.01 -11.65
C HIS A 155 3.95 1.33 -11.76
N ARG A 156 3.07 1.62 -10.79
CA ARG A 156 2.39 2.92 -10.72
C ARG A 156 3.37 4.06 -10.51
N ILE A 157 4.28 3.93 -9.55
CA ILE A 157 5.33 4.95 -9.30
C ILE A 157 6.17 5.17 -10.57
N GLY A 158 6.55 4.10 -11.26
CA GLY A 158 7.33 4.18 -12.51
C GLY A 158 6.60 4.78 -13.71
N ARG A 159 5.27 5.00 -13.61
CA ARG A 159 4.47 5.68 -14.65
C ARG A 159 4.28 7.17 -14.40
N VAL A 160 4.62 7.64 -13.21
CA VAL A 160 4.52 9.06 -12.87
C VAL A 160 5.55 9.83 -13.71
N PRO A 161 5.17 10.95 -14.35
CA PRO A 161 6.11 11.71 -15.18
C PRO A 161 7.35 12.19 -14.40
N ASP A 162 8.51 12.18 -15.05
CA ASP A 162 9.80 12.54 -14.42
C ASP A 162 9.79 13.92 -13.74
N TYR A 163 9.02 14.88 -14.26
CA TYR A 163 8.92 16.23 -13.68
C TYR A 163 8.29 16.24 -12.28
N CYS A 164 7.56 15.20 -11.89
CA CYS A 164 7.00 15.04 -10.54
C CYS A 164 8.05 14.60 -9.51
N SER A 165 9.27 14.21 -9.92
CA SER A 165 10.38 13.89 -9.00
C SER A 165 10.01 12.90 -7.87
N ILE A 166 9.33 11.81 -8.22
CA ILE A 166 8.80 10.82 -7.25
C ILE A 166 9.81 9.71 -6.88
N GLY A 167 10.89 9.55 -7.66
CA GLY A 167 11.89 8.51 -7.45
C GLY A 167 11.44 7.11 -7.88
N GLU A 168 12.16 6.09 -7.41
CA GLU A 168 11.91 4.69 -7.76
C GLU A 168 11.59 3.84 -6.53
N PHE A 169 10.55 3.02 -6.62
CA PHE A 169 10.16 2.09 -5.56
C PHE A 169 10.79 0.70 -5.76
N ASN A 170 12.01 0.52 -5.27
CA ASN A 170 12.75 -0.73 -5.37
C ASN A 170 12.72 -1.51 -4.05
N PHE A 171 11.66 -2.31 -3.85
CA PHE A 171 11.46 -3.11 -2.62
C PHE A 171 12.15 -4.50 -2.64
N GLN A 172 12.72 -4.87 -3.79
CA GLN A 172 13.47 -6.10 -4.03
C GLN A 172 14.96 -5.90 -3.69
#